data_AF-A0A9E3Y3U9-F1
#
_entry.id   AF-A0A9E3Y3U9-F1
#
_cell.length_a   1.000
_cell.length_b   1.000
_cell.length_c   1.000
_cell.angle_alpha   90.00
_cell.angle_beta   90.00
_cell.angle_gamma   90.00
#
_symmetry.space_group_name_H-M   'P 1'
#
loop_
_entity.id
_entity.type
_entity.pdbx_description
1 polymer ?
#
loop_
_entity_poly.entity_id
_entity_poly.type
_entity_poly.pdbx_seq_one_letter_code
_entity_poly.pdbx_strand_id
1 'polypeptide(L)'
;MDTDALARFHETFAWFVVGANLIAAGWALAAHRYKALRHRALWWFTAVAEVSIAVQVVAGAVLRQQLFGGDDPDHLAFHMFYGFVALFAVAIIYSYRGQLKGRLYLLYGAGGFFLMGLALRAIHLKPT
;
A
#
# COMPACT_ATOMS: atom_id res chain seq x y z
N MET A 1 -3.22 9.60 -20.13
CA MET A 1 -4.13 8.44 -20.11
C MET A 1 -5.54 8.99 -20.06
N ASP A 2 -6.46 8.37 -20.80
CA ASP A 2 -7.88 8.69 -20.71
C ASP A 2 -8.41 8.45 -19.29
N THR A 3 -9.38 9.25 -18.84
CA THR A 3 -9.87 9.24 -17.45
C THR A 3 -10.51 7.92 -17.08
N ASP A 4 -11.27 7.31 -18.00
CA ASP A 4 -11.92 6.02 -17.76
C ASP A 4 -10.89 4.89 -17.66
N ALA A 5 -9.86 4.94 -18.51
CA ALA A 5 -8.75 4.00 -18.42
C ALA A 5 -8.01 4.13 -17.08
N LEU A 6 -7.83 5.35 -16.56
CA LEU A 6 -7.19 5.61 -15.26
C LEU A 6 -8.03 5.12 -14.09
N ALA A 7 -9.35 5.34 -14.13
CA ALA A 7 -10.26 4.81 -13.12
C ALA A 7 -10.21 3.27 -13.07
N ARG A 8 -10.33 2.59 -14.22
CA ARG A 8 -10.22 1.12 -14.28
C ARG A 8 -8.88 0.59 -13.80
N PHE A 9 -7.79 1.28 -14.17
CA PHE A 9 -6.46 0.95 -13.67
C PHE A 9 -6.41 1.09 -12.15
N HIS A 10 -6.81 2.24 -11.60
CA HIS A 10 -6.80 2.49 -10.15
C HIS A 10 -7.63 1.46 -9.39
N GLU A 11 -8.82 1.09 -9.88
CA GLU A 11 -9.67 0.07 -9.24
C GLU A 11 -9.06 -1.33 -9.27
N THR A 12 -8.57 -1.75 -10.43
CA THR A 12 -8.00 -3.10 -10.59
C THR A 12 -6.67 -3.21 -9.86
N PHE A 13 -5.84 -2.17 -9.92
CA PHE A 13 -4.54 -2.11 -9.27
C PHE A 13 -4.66 -2.07 -7.75
N ALA A 14 -5.75 -1.54 -7.19
CA ALA A 14 -6.01 -1.60 -5.74
C ALA A 14 -5.93 -3.04 -5.20
N TRP A 15 -6.48 -4.01 -5.94
CA TRP A 15 -6.43 -5.43 -5.55
C TRP A 15 -5.03 -6.03 -5.68
N PHE A 16 -4.24 -5.55 -6.64
CA PHE A 16 -2.81 -5.88 -6.70
C PHE A 16 -2.08 -5.36 -5.45
N VAL A 17 -2.34 -4.11 -5.03
CA VAL A 17 -1.76 -3.55 -3.79
C VAL A 17 -2.11 -4.41 -2.58
N VAL A 18 -3.39 -4.78 -2.42
CA VAL A 18 -3.85 -5.65 -1.33
C VAL A 18 -3.12 -6.98 -1.35
N GLY A 19 -3.12 -7.68 -2.50
CA GLY A 19 -2.51 -8.99 -2.64
C GLY A 19 -0.99 -8.99 -2.44
N ALA A 20 -0.28 -8.01 -3.03
CA ALA A 20 1.16 -7.89 -2.89
C ALA A 20 1.56 -7.62 -1.43
N ASN A 21 0.87 -6.73 -0.73
CA ASN A 21 1.16 -6.43 0.67
C ASN A 21 0.79 -7.59 1.59
N LEU A 22 -0.32 -8.30 1.32
CA LEU A 22 -0.69 -9.53 2.04
C LEU A 22 0.40 -10.60 1.93
N ILE A 23 0.88 -10.87 0.72
CA ILE A 23 1.90 -11.89 0.47
C ILE A 23 3.24 -11.47 1.10
N ALA A 24 3.63 -10.20 0.96
CA ALA A 24 4.87 -9.69 1.53
C ALA A 24 4.86 -9.77 3.06
N ALA A 25 3.73 -9.39 3.67
CA ALA A 25 3.50 -9.45 5.10
C ALA A 25 3.56 -10.88 5.63
N GLY A 26 2.83 -11.80 4.98
CA GLY A 26 2.81 -13.21 5.30
C GLY A 26 4.20 -13.85 5.19
N TRP A 27 4.93 -13.54 4.11
CA TRP A 27 6.30 -14.04 3.93
C TRP A 27 7.24 -13.45 4.99
N ALA A 28 7.18 -12.15 5.28
CA ALA A 28 7.98 -11.55 6.34
C ALA A 28 7.71 -12.19 7.71
N LEU A 29 6.43 -12.38 8.10
CA LEU A 29 6.09 -13.09 9.35
C LEU A 29 6.57 -14.54 9.34
N ALA A 30 6.40 -15.27 8.24
CA ALA A 30 6.89 -16.63 8.13
C ALA A 30 8.43 -16.68 8.26
N ALA A 31 9.15 -15.73 7.66
CA ALA A 31 10.61 -15.60 7.78
C ALA A 31 11.09 -15.22 9.19
N HIS A 32 10.23 -14.62 10.01
CA HIS A 32 10.52 -14.43 11.44
C HIS A 32 10.72 -15.78 12.13
N ARG A 33 9.80 -16.74 11.89
CA ARG A 33 9.82 -18.09 12.49
C ARG A 33 10.76 -19.06 11.78
N TYR A 34 10.76 -19.06 10.46
CA TYR A 34 11.45 -20.03 9.62
C TYR A 34 12.65 -19.39 8.91
N LYS A 35 13.87 -19.75 9.34
CA LYS A 35 15.11 -19.22 8.76
C LYS A 35 15.26 -19.51 7.27
N ALA A 36 14.70 -20.64 6.80
CA ALA A 36 14.71 -21.03 5.39
C ALA A 36 14.01 -20.02 4.47
N LEU A 37 13.09 -19.18 4.98
CA LEU A 37 12.37 -18.20 4.18
C LEU A 37 13.10 -16.84 4.08
N ARG A 38 14.27 -16.70 4.72
CA ARG A 38 15.05 -15.46 4.78
C ARG A 38 15.91 -15.28 3.53
N HIS A 39 15.26 -15.06 2.40
CA HIS A 39 15.94 -14.83 1.12
C HIS A 39 15.96 -13.36 0.73
N ARG A 40 16.92 -12.97 -0.11
CA ARG A 40 16.99 -11.62 -0.70
C ARG A 40 15.73 -11.29 -1.52
N ALA A 41 15.07 -12.31 -2.07
CA ALA A 41 13.82 -12.17 -2.82
C ALA A 41 12.69 -11.55 -1.98
N LEU A 42 12.62 -11.86 -0.68
CA LEU A 42 11.64 -11.25 0.23
C LEU A 42 11.73 -9.72 0.19
N TRP A 43 12.93 -9.16 0.31
CA TRP A 43 13.12 -7.72 0.39
C TRP A 43 12.80 -7.00 -0.92
N TRP A 44 13.15 -7.61 -2.06
CA TRP A 44 12.74 -7.08 -3.36
C TRP A 44 11.22 -7.13 -3.54
N PHE A 45 10.59 -8.23 -3.12
CA PHE A 45 9.14 -8.36 -3.19
C PHE A 45 8.44 -7.34 -2.28
N THR A 46 8.90 -7.17 -1.03
CA THR A 46 8.41 -6.14 -0.10
C THR A 46 8.56 -4.74 -0.70
N ALA A 47 9.70 -4.42 -1.31
CA ALA A 47 9.90 -3.13 -1.96
C ALA A 47 8.90 -2.90 -3.10
N VAL A 48 8.63 -3.92 -3.95
CA VAL A 48 7.61 -3.84 -5.01
C VAL A 48 6.21 -3.64 -4.42
N ALA A 49 5.87 -4.36 -3.35
CA ALA A 49 4.59 -4.24 -2.67
C ALA A 49 4.39 -2.83 -2.07
N GLU A 50 5.39 -2.26 -1.42
CA GLU A 50 5.32 -0.91 -0.85
C GLU A 50 5.31 0.18 -1.95
N VAL A 51 6.10 0.03 -3.01
CA VAL A 51 6.09 0.95 -4.17
C VAL A 51 4.72 0.94 -4.87
N SER A 52 4.02 -0.20 -4.91
CA SER A 52 2.68 -0.27 -5.48
C SER A 52 1.69 0.68 -4.79
N ILE A 53 1.85 0.94 -3.49
CA ILE A 53 1.02 1.91 -2.76
C ILE A 53 1.26 3.32 -3.29
N ALA A 54 2.51 3.70 -3.53
CA ALA A 54 2.84 5.00 -4.11
C ALA A 54 2.23 5.15 -5.52
N VAL A 55 2.33 4.12 -6.36
CA VAL A 55 1.70 4.10 -7.68
C VAL A 55 0.18 4.28 -7.58
N GLN A 56 -0.46 3.57 -6.64
CA GLN A 56 -1.90 3.65 -6.42
C GLN A 56 -2.35 5.04 -5.96
N VAL A 57 -1.62 5.65 -5.03
CA VAL A 57 -1.91 7.00 -4.51
C VAL A 57 -1.70 8.06 -5.60
N VAL A 58 -0.63 7.96 -6.40
CA VAL A 58 -0.40 8.89 -7.52
C VAL A 58 -1.49 8.74 -8.57
N ALA A 59 -1.88 7.51 -8.93
CA ALA A 59 -2.98 7.28 -9.86
C ALA A 59 -4.29 7.90 -9.35
N GLY A 60 -4.59 7.74 -8.06
CA GLY A 60 -5.77 8.35 -7.42
C GLY A 60 -5.71 9.89 -7.40
N ALA A 61 -4.55 10.47 -7.11
CA ALA A 61 -4.35 11.92 -7.12
C ALA A 61 -4.50 12.54 -8.53
N VAL A 62 -3.99 11.86 -9.56
CA VAL A 62 -4.19 12.28 -10.95
C VAL A 62 -5.65 12.15 -11.37
N LEU A 63 -6.32 11.06 -10.98
CA LEU A 63 -7.74 10.85 -11.27
C LEU A 63 -8.61 11.94 -10.61
N ARG A 64 -8.35 12.24 -9.34
CA ARG A 64 -8.97 13.35 -8.60
C ARG A 64 -8.82 14.67 -9.36
N GLN A 65 -7.62 14.99 -9.82
CA GLN A 65 -7.37 16.22 -10.57
C GLN A 65 -8.16 16.26 -11.89
N GLN A 66 -8.28 15.15 -12.60
CA GLN A 66 -9.03 15.07 -13.87
C GLN A 66 -10.54 15.19 -13.67
N LEU A 67 -11.09 14.60 -12.62
CA LEU A 67 -12.54 14.57 -12.38
C LEU A 67 -13.07 15.84 -11.71
N PHE A 68 -12.32 16.39 -10.76
CA PHE A 68 -12.84 17.43 -9.85
C PHE A 68 -12.07 18.76 -9.94
N GLY A 69 -10.98 18.82 -10.71
CA GLY A 69 -10.18 20.04 -10.84
C GLY A 69 -9.51 20.53 -9.54
N GLY A 70 -9.71 19.84 -8.42
CA GLY A 70 -9.25 20.23 -7.09
C GLY A 70 -10.37 20.48 -6.08
N ASP A 71 -11.63 20.61 -6.52
CA ASP A 71 -12.81 20.78 -5.66
C ASP A 71 -13.42 19.43 -5.31
N ASP A 72 -12.86 18.80 -4.28
CA ASP A 72 -13.25 17.45 -3.89
C ASP A 72 -14.61 17.42 -3.20
N PRO A 73 -15.45 16.42 -3.52
CA PRO A 73 -16.61 16.12 -2.71
C PRO A 73 -16.22 15.66 -1.29
N ASP A 74 -16.99 16.06 -0.27
CA ASP A 74 -16.74 15.68 1.14
C ASP A 74 -16.61 14.16 1.35
N HIS A 75 -17.32 13.37 0.57
CA HIS A 75 -17.29 11.91 0.67
C HIS A 75 -15.96 11.29 0.19
N LEU A 76 -15.12 12.03 -0.57
CA LEU A 76 -13.80 11.59 -1.04
C LEU A 76 -12.73 11.68 0.05
N ALA A 77 -12.96 12.49 1.09
CA ALA A 77 -11.97 12.83 2.11
C ALA A 77 -11.43 11.59 2.86
N PHE A 78 -12.31 10.65 3.22
CA PHE A 78 -11.87 9.44 3.91
C PHE A 78 -11.05 8.52 3.00
N HIS A 79 -11.45 8.33 1.73
CA HIS A 79 -10.69 7.52 0.79
C HIS A 79 -9.26 8.08 0.62
N MET A 80 -9.14 9.40 0.44
CA MET A 80 -7.84 10.08 0.34
C MET A 80 -7.03 9.95 1.62
N PHE A 81 -7.65 10.14 2.79
CA PHE A 81 -6.99 10.00 4.08
C PHE A 81 -6.30 8.64 4.22
N TYR A 82 -7.01 7.53 3.96
CA TYR A 82 -6.41 6.19 4.06
C TYR A 82 -5.29 5.96 3.04
N GLY A 83 -5.39 6.53 1.84
CA GLY A 83 -4.32 6.51 0.84
C GLY A 83 -3.04 7.20 1.33
N PHE A 84 -3.16 8.40 1.89
CA PHE A 84 -2.00 9.12 2.44
C PHE A 84 -1.44 8.46 3.70
N VAL A 85 -2.29 7.95 4.61
CA VAL A 85 -1.84 7.20 5.78
C VAL A 85 -1.03 5.97 5.36
N ALA A 86 -1.43 5.26 4.29
CA ALA A 86 -0.67 4.14 3.76
C ALA A 86 0.71 4.58 3.27
N LEU A 87 0.81 5.71 2.55
CA LEU A 87 2.09 6.24 2.08
C LEU A 87 3.02 6.65 3.23
N PHE A 88 2.48 7.33 4.25
CA PHE A 88 3.24 7.67 5.45
C PHE A 88 3.65 6.43 6.26
N ALA A 89 2.79 5.42 6.34
CA ALA A 89 3.11 4.17 7.01
C ALA A 89 4.30 3.46 6.34
N VAL A 90 4.38 3.43 5.01
CA VAL A 90 5.58 2.95 4.28
C VAL A 90 6.83 3.72 4.70
N ALA A 91 6.75 5.06 4.72
CA ALA A 91 7.88 5.90 5.12
C ALA A 91 8.32 5.65 6.58
N ILE A 92 7.39 5.47 7.50
CA ILE A 92 7.65 5.15 8.89
C ILE A 92 8.30 3.77 9.00
N ILE A 93 7.71 2.73 8.39
CA ILE A 93 8.26 1.37 8.37
C ILE A 93 9.71 1.40 7.89
N TYR A 94 9.97 2.06 6.75
CA TYR A 94 11.32 2.18 6.22
C TYR A 94 12.25 2.93 7.17
N SER A 95 11.81 4.03 7.79
CA SER A 95 12.63 4.85 8.69
C SER A 95 13.06 4.07 9.95
N TYR A 96 12.18 3.21 10.48
CA TYR A 96 12.46 2.40 11.66
C TYR A 96 13.27 1.13 11.38
N ARG A 97 13.49 0.74 10.11
CA ARG A 97 14.22 -0.49 9.76
C ARG A 97 15.62 -0.58 10.40
N GLY A 98 16.29 0.57 10.53
CA GLY A 98 17.62 0.65 11.16
C GLY A 98 17.58 0.44 12.68
N GLN A 99 16.54 0.96 13.33
CA GLN A 99 16.33 0.87 14.78
C GLN A 99 15.82 -0.52 15.19
N LEU A 100 15.04 -1.16 14.31
CA LEU A 100 14.41 -2.46 14.53
C LEU A 100 15.11 -3.60 13.78
N LYS A 101 16.44 -3.54 13.57
CA LYS A 101 17.21 -4.57 12.86
C LYS A 101 16.95 -6.00 13.35
N GLY A 102 16.85 -6.19 14.68
CA GLY A 102 16.54 -7.50 15.29
C GLY A 102 15.10 -7.97 15.11
N ARG A 103 14.20 -7.08 14.68
CA ARG A 103 12.75 -7.30 14.54
C ARG A 103 12.24 -6.97 13.13
N LEU A 104 13.11 -6.88 12.13
CA LEU A 104 12.74 -6.48 10.75
C LEU A 104 11.58 -7.28 10.17
N TYR A 105 11.62 -8.60 10.32
CA TYR A 105 10.57 -9.49 9.83
C TYR A 105 9.20 -9.21 10.48
N LEU A 106 9.19 -8.81 11.76
CA LEU A 106 7.95 -8.41 12.44
C LEU A 106 7.51 -7.01 12.01
N LEU A 107 8.45 -6.08 11.85
CA LEU A 107 8.17 -4.72 11.38
C LEU A 107 7.50 -4.74 9.99
N TYR A 108 8.11 -5.45 9.03
CA TYR A 108 7.57 -5.56 7.67
C TYR A 108 6.38 -6.53 7.59
N GLY A 109 6.29 -7.53 8.47
CA GLY A 109 5.14 -8.41 8.58
C GLY A 109 3.89 -7.69 9.07
N ALA A 110 3.95 -7.13 10.28
CA ALA A 110 2.84 -6.37 10.86
C ALA A 110 2.56 -5.09 10.04
N GLY A 111 3.60 -4.40 9.60
CA GLY A 111 3.48 -3.24 8.72
C GLY A 111 2.78 -3.57 7.41
N GLY A 112 3.17 -4.64 6.72
CA GLY A 112 2.53 -5.07 5.48
C GLY A 112 1.05 -5.46 5.66
N PHE A 113 0.69 -6.14 6.76
CA PHE A 113 -0.73 -6.43 7.06
C PHE A 113 -1.52 -5.16 7.34
N PHE A 114 -0.91 -4.20 8.04
CA PHE A 114 -1.54 -2.90 8.26
C PHE A 114 -1.77 -2.16 6.94
N LEU A 115 -0.78 -2.12 6.04
CA LEU A 115 -0.91 -1.52 4.70
C LEU A 115 -1.99 -2.20 3.85
N MET A 116 -2.05 -3.53 3.87
CA MET A 116 -3.15 -4.29 3.24
C MET A 116 -4.51 -3.89 3.82
N GLY A 117 -4.62 -3.78 5.15
CA GLY A 117 -5.86 -3.36 5.82
C GLY A 117 -6.30 -1.95 5.43
N LEU A 118 -5.37 -1.01 5.31
CA LEU A 118 -5.64 0.35 4.82
C LEU A 118 -6.14 0.33 3.37
N ALA A 119 -5.52 -0.46 2.49
CA ALA A 119 -5.95 -0.61 1.10
C ALA A 119 -7.37 -1.19 1.00
N LEU A 120 -7.68 -2.24 1.77
CA LEU A 120 -9.04 -2.81 1.84
C LEU A 120 -10.06 -1.78 2.35
N ARG A 121 -9.68 -0.99 3.36
CA ARG A 121 -10.55 0.07 3.89
C ARG A 121 -10.80 1.15 2.84
N ALA A 122 -9.78 1.57 2.09
CA ALA A 122 -9.90 2.54 1.01
C ALA A 122 -10.80 2.04 -0.13
N ILE A 123 -10.72 0.76 -0.49
CA ILE A 123 -11.60 0.14 -1.50
C ILE A 123 -13.08 0.22 -1.07
N HIS A 124 -13.39 -0.07 0.19
CA HIS A 124 -14.77 -0.02 0.70
C HIS A 124 -15.31 1.40 0.87
N LEU A 125 -14.43 2.39 1.00
CA LEU A 125 -14.78 3.80 1.11
C LEU A 125 -14.69 4.53 -0.24
N LYS A 126 -14.51 3.78 -1.33
CA LYS A 126 -14.51 4.36 -2.67
C LYS A 126 -15.84 5.10 -2.89
N PRO A 127 -15.82 6.35 -3.37
CA PRO A 127 -17.01 7.03 -3.85
C PRO A 127 -17.73 6.18 -4.90
N THR A 128 -19.05 6.03 -4.74
CA THR A 128 -19.95 5.56 -5.80
C THR A 128 -20.37 6.72 -6.68
#